data_AF-A0A3N1HQY3-F1
#
_entry.id   AF-A0A3N1HQY3-F1
#
_cell.length_a   1.000
_cell.length_b   1.000
_cell.length_c   1.000
_cell.angle_alpha   90.00
_cell.angle_beta   90.00
_cell.angle_gamma   90.00
#
_symmetry.space_group_name_H-M   'P 1'
#
loop_
_entity.id
_entity.type
_entity.pdbx_description
1 polymer ?
#
loop_
_entity_poly.entity_id
_entity_poly.type
_entity_poly.pdbx_seq_one_letter_code
_entity_poly.pdbx_strand_id
1 'polypeptide(L)'
;MADQHEQSAAAPDEADGADGADRADGGAPGATPRRSPRGTHCWVLMPDVEPMPGVVAGWRRDEQGAWQARVAYALGDDGTGGVVMGWLPASCLRPLHAP
;
A
#
# COMPACT_ATOMS: atom_id res chain seq x y z
N MET A 1 6.42 -51.95 -37.37
CA MET A 1 6.58 -50.72 -38.17
C MET A 1 5.49 -50.72 -39.23
N ALA A 2 4.52 -49.80 -39.06
CA ALA A 2 3.32 -49.46 -39.87
C ALA A 2 2.27 -49.01 -38.84
N ASP A 3 2.24 -47.76 -38.39
CA ASP A 3 1.80 -46.54 -39.09
C ASP A 3 0.35 -46.62 -39.57
N GLN A 4 -0.55 -46.03 -38.77
CA GLN A 4 -1.70 -45.22 -39.20
C GLN A 4 -2.51 -44.79 -37.98
N HIS A 5 -2.17 -43.62 -37.44
CA HIS A 5 -2.98 -42.92 -36.45
C HIS A 5 -4.03 -42.09 -37.22
N GLU A 6 -5.26 -42.56 -37.10
CA GLU A 6 -6.57 -41.93 -37.28
C GLU A 6 -6.63 -40.45 -37.70
N GLN A 7 -7.26 -40.22 -38.85
CA GLN A 7 -7.78 -38.93 -39.31
C GLN A 7 -8.99 -38.51 -38.46
N SER A 8 -9.09 -37.23 -38.06
CA SER A 8 -10.35 -36.48 -38.20
C SER A 8 -10.16 -34.99 -37.98
N ALA A 9 -10.89 -34.26 -38.81
CA ALA A 9 -10.74 -32.86 -39.15
C ALA A 9 -11.58 -31.92 -38.28
N ALA A 10 -11.29 -30.64 -38.51
CA ALA A 10 -12.17 -29.48 -38.42
C ALA A 10 -12.47 -28.92 -37.02
N ALA A 11 -11.97 -27.69 -36.84
CA ALA A 11 -12.39 -26.74 -35.84
C ALA A 11 -13.90 -26.44 -35.92
N PRO A 12 -14.50 -25.99 -34.82
CA PRO A 12 -15.53 -24.97 -34.86
C PRO A 12 -14.94 -23.60 -34.49
N ASP A 13 -15.16 -22.69 -35.42
CA ASP A 13 -15.23 -21.24 -35.29
C ASP A 13 -16.49 -20.86 -34.48
N GLU A 14 -16.50 -19.62 -33.97
CA GLU A 14 -17.67 -18.86 -33.45
C GLU A 14 -17.97 -18.91 -31.93
N ALA A 15 -17.63 -17.82 -31.24
CA ALA A 15 -18.61 -17.03 -30.49
C ALA A 15 -18.06 -15.62 -30.19
N ASP A 16 -18.45 -14.67 -31.04
CA ASP A 16 -18.51 -13.24 -30.77
C ASP A 16 -19.55 -12.95 -29.68
N GLY A 17 -19.22 -12.07 -28.72
CA GLY A 17 -20.21 -11.49 -27.81
C GLY A 17 -19.72 -11.24 -26.39
N ALA A 18 -19.15 -10.05 -26.16
CA ALA A 18 -19.61 -9.08 -25.15
C ALA A 18 -18.51 -8.05 -24.85
N ASP A 19 -18.55 -6.95 -25.59
CA ASP A 19 -18.10 -5.64 -25.11
C ASP A 19 -18.95 -5.27 -23.88
N GLY A 20 -18.31 -4.96 -22.75
CA GLY A 20 -19.04 -4.88 -21.48
C GLY A 20 -18.22 -4.45 -20.26
N ALA A 21 -17.73 -3.22 -20.31
CA ALA A 21 -17.39 -2.36 -19.17
C ALA A 21 -16.14 -2.71 -18.33
N ASP A 22 -15.08 -1.93 -18.62
CA ASP A 22 -14.44 -1.04 -17.64
C ASP A 22 -14.21 -1.64 -16.25
N ARG A 23 -13.26 -2.57 -16.17
CA ARG A 23 -12.70 -3.02 -14.91
C ARG A 23 -11.18 -3.01 -15.02
N ALA A 24 -10.59 -1.86 -14.68
CA ALA A 24 -9.36 -1.72 -13.92
C ALA A 24 -8.69 -0.39 -14.28
N ASP A 25 -9.17 0.71 -13.70
CA ASP A 25 -8.29 1.87 -13.53
C ASP A 25 -7.20 1.50 -12.50
N GLY A 26 -6.04 1.12 -13.03
CA GLY A 26 -4.81 1.82 -12.64
C GLY A 26 -3.95 1.28 -11.49
N GLY A 27 -4.20 0.08 -10.97
CA GLY A 27 -3.30 -0.53 -9.97
C GLY A 27 -2.11 -1.27 -10.61
N ALA A 28 -1.11 -0.56 -11.15
CA ALA A 28 0.07 -1.20 -11.75
C ALA A 28 0.75 -2.21 -10.78
N PRO A 29 0.84 -3.51 -11.11
CA PRO A 29 1.56 -4.51 -10.31
C PRO A 29 3.06 -4.33 -10.55
N GLY A 30 3.63 -3.31 -9.94
CA GLY A 30 5.00 -2.90 -10.21
C GLY A 30 5.42 -1.59 -9.56
N ALA A 31 4.53 -0.92 -8.83
CA ALA A 31 4.93 0.15 -7.93
C ALA A 31 5.75 -0.47 -6.79
N THR A 32 7.05 -0.71 -7.06
CA THR A 32 8.05 -0.77 -6.01
C THR A 32 7.73 0.40 -5.08
N PRO A 33 7.45 0.18 -3.78
CA PRO A 33 7.17 1.27 -2.88
C PRO A 33 8.39 2.15 -2.97
N ARG A 34 8.22 3.32 -3.62
CA ARG A 34 9.31 4.24 -3.90
C ARG A 34 9.87 4.52 -2.52
N ARG A 35 11.04 3.93 -2.20
CA ARG A 35 11.71 4.16 -0.92
C ARG A 35 11.79 5.67 -0.83
N SER A 36 10.97 6.29 0.02
CA SER A 36 11.19 7.68 0.37
C SER A 36 12.64 7.71 0.83
N PRO A 37 13.54 8.40 0.11
CA PRO A 37 14.97 8.15 0.23
C PRO A 37 15.55 8.54 1.61
N ARG A 38 14.72 9.05 2.52
CA ARG A 38 14.96 9.28 3.94
C ARG A 38 13.62 9.08 4.64
N GLY A 39 13.57 8.37 5.77
CA GLY A 39 12.36 8.33 6.59
C GLY A 39 11.87 9.75 6.84
N THR A 40 10.61 10.04 6.52
CA THR A 40 10.07 11.39 6.67
C THR A 40 9.80 11.61 8.15
N HIS A 41 10.43 12.63 8.74
CA HIS A 41 10.14 13.01 10.11
C HIS A 41 8.75 13.63 10.19
N CYS A 42 7.99 13.22 11.19
CA CYS A 42 6.64 13.72 11.44
C CYS A 42 6.42 13.96 12.93
N TRP A 43 5.41 14.76 13.22
CA TRP A 43 4.75 14.83 14.51
C TRP A 43 3.58 13.86 14.52
N VAL A 44 3.50 13.05 15.56
CA VAL A 44 2.36 12.20 15.88
C VAL A 44 1.44 12.96 16.82
N LEU A 45 0.20 13.14 16.40
CA LEU A 45 -0.86 13.80 17.14
C LEU A 45 -1.81 12.76 17.71
N MET A 46 -1.84 12.64 19.03
CA MET A 46 -2.80 11.81 19.76
C MET A 46 -3.66 12.72 20.65
N PRO A 47 -4.94 12.38 20.87
CA PRO A 47 -5.78 13.12 21.80
C PRO A 47 -5.19 13.05 23.21
N ASP A 48 -5.26 14.17 23.94
CA ASP A 48 -4.83 14.28 25.35
C ASP A 48 -3.32 14.00 25.61
N VAL A 49 -2.49 13.99 24.56
CA VAL A 49 -1.03 13.81 24.66
C VAL A 49 -0.33 14.92 23.88
N GLU A 50 0.84 15.34 24.36
CA GLU A 50 1.68 16.29 23.61
C GLU A 50 2.13 15.68 22.26
N PRO A 51 2.32 16.50 21.20
CA PRO A 51 2.82 16.01 19.92
C PRO A 51 4.16 15.31 20.05
N MET A 52 4.24 14.05 19.62
CA MET A 52 5.46 13.24 19.74
C MET A 52 6.24 13.21 18.43
N PRO A 53 7.59 13.26 18.46
CA PRO A 53 8.39 13.10 17.27
C PRO A 53 8.33 11.64 16.78
N GLY A 54 8.19 11.48 15.47
CA GLY A 54 8.14 10.17 14.82
C GLY A 54 8.79 10.17 13.44
N VAL A 55 8.96 8.95 12.91
CA VAL A 55 9.50 8.72 11.57
C VAL A 55 8.56 7.80 10.80
N VAL A 56 8.12 8.26 9.64
CA VAL A 56 7.30 7.46 8.72
C VAL A 56 8.18 6.43 8.01
N ALA A 57 7.87 5.16 8.21
CA ALA A 57 8.53 4.01 7.59
C ALA A 57 7.82 3.52 6.32
N GLY A 58 6.54 3.86 6.14
CA GLY A 58 5.77 3.47 4.95
C GLY A 58 4.33 3.95 4.99
N TRP A 59 3.62 3.74 3.87
CA TRP A 59 2.22 4.13 3.69
C TRP A 59 1.41 2.95 3.18
N ARG A 60 0.13 2.88 3.56
CA ARG A 60 -0.86 1.95 3.01
C ARG A 60 -2.23 2.61 2.99
N ARG A 61 -3.18 2.00 2.28
CA ARG A 61 -4.61 2.28 2.46
C ARG A 61 -5.25 1.18 3.31
N ASP A 62 -6.29 1.52 4.05
CA ASP A 62 -7.15 0.53 4.71
C ASP A 62 -8.29 0.06 3.81
N GLU A 63 -9.15 -0.81 4.36
CA GLU A 63 -10.29 -1.40 3.67
C GLU A 63 -11.34 -0.35 3.23
N GLN A 64 -11.34 0.82 3.87
CA GLN A 64 -12.21 1.96 3.53
C GLN A 64 -11.51 2.93 2.57
N GLY A 65 -10.27 2.64 2.17
CA GLY A 65 -9.47 3.44 1.26
C GLY A 65 -8.74 4.62 1.92
N ALA A 66 -8.81 4.77 3.25
CA ALA A 66 -8.14 5.85 3.95
C ALA A 66 -6.64 5.60 4.11
N TRP A 67 -5.83 6.65 4.01
CA TRP A 67 -4.38 6.56 4.14
C TRP A 67 -3.95 6.34 5.60
N GLN A 68 -3.08 5.35 5.79
CA GLN A 68 -2.38 5.11 7.05
C GLN A 68 -0.87 5.10 6.81
N ALA A 69 -0.12 5.65 7.74
CA ALA A 69 1.34 5.58 7.74
C ALA A 69 1.82 4.65 8.85
N ARG A 70 2.86 3.87 8.56
CA ARG A 70 3.57 3.09 9.56
C ARG A 70 4.60 4.02 10.19
N VAL A 71 4.45 4.31 11.47
CA VAL A 71 5.27 5.31 12.17
C VAL A 71 5.95 4.67 13.36
N ALA A 72 7.25 4.92 13.50
CA ALA A 72 7.97 4.71 14.75
C ALA A 72 8.01 6.01 15.55
N TYR A 73 7.58 6.01 16.80
CA TYR A 73 7.56 7.18 17.67
C TYR A 73 7.86 6.78 19.12
N ALA A 74 8.41 7.71 19.89
CA ALA A 74 8.74 7.50 21.30
C ALA A 74 7.53 7.83 22.19
N LEU A 75 7.24 6.97 23.16
CA LEU A 75 6.27 7.23 24.22
C LEU A 75 7.03 7.62 25.49
N GLY A 76 6.77 8.81 26.04
CA GLY A 76 7.38 9.31 27.29
C GLY A 76 8.52 10.31 27.06
N ASP A 77 8.65 11.28 27.97
CA ASP A 77 9.44 12.49 27.80
C ASP A 77 10.83 12.47 28.48
N ASP A 78 11.11 11.43 29.28
CA ASP A 78 12.26 11.38 30.20
C ASP A 78 13.34 10.36 29.82
N GLY A 79 13.25 9.76 28.63
CA GLY A 79 14.19 8.73 28.17
C GLY A 79 13.97 7.34 28.80
N THR A 80 12.99 7.20 29.70
CA THR A 80 12.49 5.91 30.21
C THR A 80 11.42 5.31 29.28
N GLY A 81 11.06 6.07 28.25
CA GLY A 81 10.08 5.75 27.24
C GLY A 81 10.48 4.66 26.23
N GLY A 82 9.50 3.88 25.77
CA GLY A 82 9.67 2.91 24.70
C GLY A 82 9.45 3.50 23.31
N VAL A 83 10.12 2.94 22.29
CA VAL A 83 9.76 3.20 20.89
C VAL A 83 8.71 2.21 20.45
N VAL A 84 7.58 2.71 19.99
CA VAL A 84 6.51 1.88 19.41
C VAL A 84 6.44 2.10 17.91
N MET A 85 6.06 1.05 17.18
CA MET A 85 5.81 1.13 15.75
C MET A 85 4.39 0.67 15.45
N GLY A 86 3.59 1.55 14.87
CA GLY A 86 2.18 1.30 14.60
C GLY A 86 1.72 1.91 13.28
N TRP A 87 0.59 1.42 12.78
CA TRP A 87 -0.12 2.07 11.69
C TRP A 87 -1.03 3.13 12.27
N LEU A 88 -0.84 4.37 11.83
CA LEU A 88 -1.62 5.53 12.27
C LEU A 88 -2.34 6.16 11.07
N PRO A 89 -3.57 6.67 11.26
CA PRO A 89 -4.24 7.46 10.24
C PRO A 89 -3.38 8.65 9.81
N ALA A 90 -3.43 9.02 8.52
CA ALA A 90 -2.71 10.20 8.01
C ALA A 90 -3.13 11.50 8.74
N SER A 91 -4.37 11.56 9.23
CA SER A 91 -4.90 12.70 10.03
C SER A 91 -4.21 12.87 11.38
N CYS A 92 -3.57 11.82 11.91
CA CYS A 92 -2.80 11.88 13.15
C CYS A 92 -1.35 12.32 12.92
N LEU A 93 -0.97 12.68 11.69
CA LEU A 93 0.41 13.00 11.34
C LEU A 93 0.54 14.41 10.81
N ARG A 94 1.57 15.13 11.25
CA ARG A 94 2.01 16.37 10.63
C ARG A 94 3.47 16.29 10.20
N PRO A 95 3.85 16.86 9.05
CA PRO A 95 5.26 16.92 8.67
C PRO A 95 6.05 17.78 9.67
N LEU A 96 7.26 17.33 10.03
CA LEU A 96 8.15 18.05 10.97
C LEU A 96 8.67 19.37 10.35
N HIS A 97 8.81 19.41 9.03
CA HIS A 97 9.20 20.60 8.27
C HIS A 97 8.21 20.80 7.13
N ALA A 98 7.75 22.04 6.95
CA ALA A 98 7.18 22.45 5.67
C ALA A 98 8.34 22.53 4.65
N PRO A 99 8.17 21.98 3.43
CA PRO A 99 9.16 22.14 2.35
C PRO A 99 9.35 23.61 1.95
#